data_AF-A0A7K4DGL5-F1
#
_entry.id   AF-A0A7K4DGL5-F1
#
_cell.length_a   1.000
_cell.length_b   1.000
_cell.length_c   1.000
_cell.angle_alpha   90.00
_cell.angle_beta   90.00
_cell.angle_gamma   90.00
#
_symmetry.space_group_name_H-M   'P 1'
#
loop_
_entity.id
_entity.type
_entity.pdbx_description
1 polymer ?
#
loop_
_entity_poly.entity_id
_entity_poly.type
_entity_poly.pdbx_seq_one_letter_code
_entity_poly.pdbx_strand_id
1 'polypeptide(L)' 'GIGSGYPSDPVTIEFLRRYIRDYGRPPPCARWSWKTVANLGQKTFADFL' A
#
# COMPACT_ATOMS: atom_id res chain seq x y z
N GLY A 1 3.54 -7.40 11.54
CA GLY A 1 4.76 -6.58 11.51
C GLY A 1 4.80 -5.77 10.24
N ILE A 2 5.77 -4.86 10.09
CA ILE A 2 5.91 -4.02 8.88
C ILE A 2 6.60 -4.79 7.73
N GLY A 3 7.39 -5.82 8.04
CA GLY A 3 8.24 -6.50 7.06
C GLY A 3 9.58 -5.79 6.86
N SER A 4 10.25 -6.09 5.75
CA SER A 4 11.55 -5.58 5.33
C SER A 4 11.53 -4.19 4.70
N GLY A 5 10.36 -3.73 4.22
CA GLY A 5 10.22 -2.48 3.47
C GLY A 5 10.44 -2.61 1.96
N TYR A 6 10.62 -3.82 1.42
CA TYR A 6 10.82 -4.07 -0.01
C TYR A 6 9.59 -4.67 -0.71
N PRO A 7 9.44 -4.47 -2.03
CA PRO A 7 8.28 -4.98 -2.79
C PRO A 7 8.23 -6.51 -2.88
N SER A 8 9.38 -7.18 -2.77
CA SER A 8 9.49 -8.63 -2.81
C SER A 8 9.02 -9.30 -1.53
N ASP A 9 8.85 -8.54 -0.44
CA ASP A 9 8.43 -9.09 0.84
C ASP A 9 6.90 -9.03 1.00
N PRO A 10 6.22 -10.18 1.06
CA PRO A 10 4.77 -10.23 1.19
C PRO A 10 4.26 -9.60 2.50
N VAL A 11 5.05 -9.60 3.57
CA VAL A 11 4.68 -8.97 4.85
C VAL A 11 4.61 -7.46 4.68
N THR A 12 5.55 -6.87 3.92
CA THR A 12 5.55 -5.45 3.58
C THR A 12 4.33 -5.07 2.75
N ILE A 13 4.01 -5.86 1.72
CA ILE A 13 2.85 -5.61 0.86
C ILE A 13 1.54 -5.67 1.64
N GLU A 14 1.38 -6.67 2.50
CA GLU A 14 0.15 -6.84 3.29
C GLU A 14 -0.01 -5.72 4.33
N PHE A 15 1.07 -5.30 4.97
CA PHE A 15 1.06 -4.14 5.86
C PHE A 15 0.59 -2.87 5.14
N LEU A 16 1.17 -2.56 3.97
CA LEU A 16 0.81 -1.38 3.18
C LEU A 16 -0.65 -1.43 2.71
N ARG A 17 -1.11 -2.57 2.21
CA ARG A 17 -2.49 -2.74 1.73
C ARG A 17 -3.49 -2.48 2.85
N ARG A 18 -3.28 -3.07 4.03
CA ARG A 18 -4.16 -2.85 5.19
C ARG A 18 -4.16 -1.39 5.63
N TYR A 19 -2.97 -0.80 5.78
CA TYR A 19 -2.85 0.59 6.21
C TYR A 19 -3.55 1.54 5.23
N ILE A 20 -3.31 1.39 3.93
CA ILE A 20 -3.94 2.25 2.90
C ILE A 20 -5.46 2.06 2.89
N ARG A 21 -5.96 0.83 3.03
CA ARG A 21 -7.40 0.58 3.12
C ARG A 21 -8.03 1.25 4.33
N ASP A 22 -7.39 1.15 5.49
CA ASP A 22 -7.96 1.60 6.77
C ASP A 22 -7.85 3.13 6.94
N TYR A 23 -6.82 3.76 6.37
CA TYR A 23 -6.54 5.22 6.52
C TYR A 23 -6.68 6.03 5.23
N GLY A 24 -6.93 5.40 4.07
CA GLY A 24 -7.06 6.06 2.76
C GLY A 24 -5.76 6.61 2.18
N ARG A 25 -4.62 6.43 2.84
CA ARG A 25 -3.30 6.92 2.43
C ARG A 25 -2.18 6.02 2.95
N PRO A 26 -1.00 6.01 2.31
CA PRO A 26 0.14 5.27 2.83
C PRO A 26 0.64 5.82 4.18
N PRO A 27 1.34 5.00 4.98
CA PRO A 27 1.95 5.45 6.23
C PRO A 27 2.97 6.57 5.97
N PRO A 28 3.20 7.51 6.91
CA PRO A 28 4.11 8.65 6.69
C PRO A 28 5.56 8.25 6.35
N CYS A 29 6.00 7.07 6.77
CA CYS A 29 7.33 6.55 6.46
C CYS A 29 7.46 5.94 5.06
N ALA A 30 6.34 5.71 4.36
CA ALA A 30 6.36 5.16 3.00
C ALA A 30 6.70 6.24 1.98
N ARG A 31 7.52 5.87 0.99
CA ARG A 31 7.90 6.75 -0.13
C ARG A 31 6.72 6.85 -1.10
N TRP A 32 6.19 8.04 -1.28
CA TRP A 32 5.06 8.30 -2.19
C TRP A 32 5.42 8.04 -3.65
N SER A 33 6.67 8.29 -4.05
CA SER A 33 7.17 8.03 -5.41
C SER A 33 7.36 6.54 -5.73
N TRP A 34 7.20 5.66 -4.74
CA TRP A 34 7.36 4.24 -4.96
C TRP A 34 6.14 3.66 -5.66
N LYS A 35 6.35 3.07 -6.84
CA LYS A 35 5.27 2.51 -7.68
C LYS A 35 4.36 1.54 -6.93
N THR A 36 4.91 0.72 -6.02
CA THR A 36 4.10 -0.20 -5.20
C THR A 36 3.08 0.54 -4.35
N VAL A 37 3.48 1.64 -3.69
CA VAL A 37 2.57 2.46 -2.89
C VAL A 37 1.54 3.15 -3.77
N ALA A 38 1.96 3.71 -4.91
CA ALA A 38 1.04 4.33 -5.86
C ALA A 38 -0.02 3.33 -6.34
N ASN A 39 0.39 2.15 -6.79
CA ASN A 39 -0.50 1.10 -7.30
C ASN A 39 -1.47 0.59 -6.24
N LEU A 40 -1.01 0.39 -4.99
CA LEU A 40 -1.86 -0.08 -3.89
C LEU A 40 -2.92 0.95 -3.46
N GLY A 41 -2.70 2.23 -3.74
CA GLY A 41 -3.67 3.30 -3.49
C GLY A 41 -4.67 3.54 -4.61
N GLN A 42 -4.51 2.88 -5.76
CA GLN A 42 -5.44 3.03 -6.88
C GLN A 42 -6.72 2.25 -6.61
N LYS A 43 -7.85 2.93 -6.75
CA LYS A 43 -9.16 2.28 -6.84
C LYS A 43 -9.36 1.76 -8.25
N THR A 44 -9.97 0.60 -8.34
CA THR A 44 -10.42 -0.01 -9.59
C THR A 44 -11.83 0.47 -9.93
N PHE A 45 -12.24 0.31 -11.19
CA PHE A 45 -13.62 0.62 -11.59
C PHE A 45 -14.65 -0.21 -10.80
N ALA A 46 -14.30 -1.43 -10.42
CA ALA A 46 -15.14 -2.30 -9.61
C ALA A 46 -15.43 -1.74 -8.20
N ASP A 47 -14.61 -0.82 -7.68
CA ASP A 47 -14.90 -0.17 -6.39
C ASP A 47 -16.04 0.87 -6.47
N PHE A 48 -16.52 1.19 -7.68
CA PHE A 48 -17.57 2.17 -7.94
C PHE A 48 -18.84 1.57 -8.58
N LEU A 49 -18.81 0.27 -8.89
CA LEU A 49 -19.97 -0.52 -9.31
C LEU A 49 -20.60 -1.21 -8.11
#